data_AF-A0A958GAN1-F1
#
_entry.id   AF-A0A958GAN1-F1
#
_cell.length_a   1.000
_cell.length_b   1.000
_cell.length_c   1.000
_cell.angle_alpha   90.00
_cell.angle_beta   90.00
_cell.angle_gamma   90.00
#
_symmetry.space_group_name_H-M   'P 1'
#
loop_
_entity.id
_entity.type
_entity.pdbx_description
1 polymer ?
#
loop_
_entity_poly.entity_id
_entity_poly.type
_entity_poly.pdbx_seq_one_letter_code
_entity_poly.pdbx_strand_id
1 'polypeptide(L)'
;MKKTNILCALTGIAMMLVLLNGCDANKFFSYNYDAAEISEVIDIRGQLINVFTDMPVKDATVSFGGQATLSDSSGGYLLKYFLGLDEQYNQDIPVHITHPKYETLDTSMVIFPSGNVLNARLVYAAPIILAGHIENDTICPDPENIFSCTVTASAVVFDYQGESDIDSVFIEGRYLDDGNHKVVTQSTQIYYTGAIDGQTARFEGQIPFYIPTVGGSGESIGVLINNLFFVRAVDKSGFRESFFVNG
;
A
#
# COMPACT_ATOMS: atom_id res chain seq x y z
N MET A 1 -52.88 -32.32 45.33
CA MET A 1 -51.91 -31.20 45.29
C MET A 1 -50.51 -31.67 44.88
N LYS A 2 -50.27 -32.04 43.61
CA LYS A 2 -48.94 -32.49 43.13
C LYS A 2 -48.50 -31.91 41.77
N LYS A 3 -49.35 -31.09 41.12
CA LYS A 3 -49.08 -30.54 39.78
C LYS A 3 -48.33 -29.19 39.79
N THR A 4 -48.26 -28.49 40.92
CA THR A 4 -47.71 -27.12 40.98
C THR A 4 -46.17 -27.08 41.06
N ASN A 5 -45.51 -28.13 41.54
CA ASN A 5 -44.05 -28.14 41.70
C ASN A 5 -43.27 -28.49 40.42
N ILE A 6 -43.91 -29.11 39.43
CA ILE A 6 -43.27 -29.48 38.17
C ILE A 6 -43.12 -28.26 37.26
N LEU A 7 -44.07 -27.32 37.31
CA LEU A 7 -44.07 -26.14 36.44
C LEU A 7 -42.96 -25.13 36.83
N CYS A 8 -42.67 -24.94 38.11
CA CYS A 8 -41.55 -24.11 38.58
C CYS A 8 -40.17 -24.71 38.25
N ALA A 9 -40.04 -26.03 38.24
CA ALA A 9 -38.77 -26.68 37.88
C ALA A 9 -38.46 -26.55 36.38
N LEU A 10 -39.49 -26.65 35.52
CA LEU A 10 -39.35 -26.51 34.07
C LEU A 10 -39.03 -25.08 33.63
N THR A 11 -39.61 -24.06 34.28
CA THR A 11 -39.25 -22.67 34.00
C THR A 11 -37.83 -22.32 34.45
N GLY A 12 -37.34 -22.88 35.56
CA GLY A 12 -35.96 -22.72 36.00
C GLY A 12 -34.94 -23.30 35.01
N ILE A 13 -35.19 -24.51 34.49
CA ILE A 13 -34.31 -25.16 33.51
C ILE A 13 -34.31 -24.41 32.18
N ALA A 14 -35.48 -23.95 31.71
CA ALA A 14 -35.59 -23.16 30.48
C ALA A 14 -34.85 -21.81 30.59
N MET A 15 -34.95 -21.14 31.74
CA MET A 15 -34.25 -19.87 31.98
C MET A 15 -32.73 -20.06 32.07
N MET A 16 -32.25 -21.17 32.64
CA MET A 16 -30.83 -21.52 32.67
C MET A 16 -30.28 -21.87 31.28
N LEU A 17 -31.07 -22.53 30.43
CA LEU A 17 -30.73 -22.79 29.02
C LEU A 17 -30.71 -21.51 28.17
N VAL A 18 -31.59 -20.54 28.43
CA VAL A 18 -31.56 -19.24 27.74
C VAL A 18 -30.35 -18.41 28.16
N LEU A 19 -29.94 -18.45 29.43
CA LEU A 19 -28.71 -17.80 29.90
C LEU A 19 -27.45 -18.44 29.31
N LEU A 20 -27.43 -19.76 29.11
CA LEU A 20 -26.33 -20.45 28.44
C LEU A 20 -26.23 -20.11 26.95
N ASN A 21 -27.34 -19.88 26.26
CA ASN A 21 -27.32 -19.53 24.84
C ASN A 21 -27.09 -18.02 24.57
N GLY A 22 -27.35 -17.15 25.56
CA GLY A 22 -27.19 -15.69 25.42
C GLY A 22 -25.79 -15.15 25.74
N CYS A 23 -24.93 -15.96 26.35
CA CYS A 23 -23.59 -15.57 26.76
C CYS A 23 -22.65 -16.71 26.35
N ASP A 24 -21.86 -16.52 25.27
CA ASP A 24 -20.82 -17.43 24.75
C ASP A 24 -20.62 -18.69 25.59
N ALA A 25 -21.46 -19.72 25.42
CA ALA A 25 -21.40 -20.95 26.22
C ALA A 25 -20.01 -21.60 26.17
N ASN A 26 -19.27 -21.34 25.10
CA ASN A 26 -17.88 -21.77 24.89
C ASN A 26 -16.92 -21.24 25.97
N LYS A 27 -17.24 -20.14 26.67
CA LYS A 27 -16.42 -19.58 27.76
C LYS A 27 -16.58 -20.31 29.10
N PHE A 28 -17.63 -21.12 29.29
CA PHE A 28 -17.90 -21.79 30.57
C PHE A 28 -17.39 -23.24 30.65
N PHE A 29 -17.22 -23.93 29.52
CA PHE A 29 -16.87 -25.36 29.50
C PHE A 29 -15.39 -25.68 29.27
N SER A 30 -14.52 -24.67 29.17
CA SER A 30 -13.08 -24.85 28.93
C SER A 30 -12.18 -24.56 30.14
N TYR A 31 -12.74 -24.32 31.33
CA TYR A 31 -11.97 -23.98 32.53
C TYR A 31 -11.17 -25.20 33.04
N ASN A 32 -9.89 -25.28 32.66
CA ASN A 32 -8.93 -26.22 33.24
C ASN A 32 -8.30 -25.59 34.49
N TYR A 33 -8.79 -25.95 35.67
CA TYR A 33 -8.33 -25.44 36.97
C TYR A 33 -6.87 -25.82 37.31
N ASP A 34 -6.27 -26.76 36.56
CA ASP A 34 -4.89 -27.22 36.75
C ASP A 34 -3.89 -26.55 35.79
N ALA A 35 -4.31 -25.54 35.01
CA ALA A 35 -3.39 -24.78 34.19
C ALA A 35 -2.46 -23.96 35.08
N ALA A 36 -1.20 -24.41 35.21
CA ALA A 36 -0.10 -23.65 35.80
C ALA A 36 -0.13 -22.19 35.33
N GLU A 37 0.19 -21.23 36.20
CA GLU A 37 0.29 -19.79 35.87
C GLU A 37 0.91 -19.64 34.48
N ILE A 38 0.04 -19.40 33.50
CA ILE A 38 0.46 -19.27 32.12
C ILE A 38 1.21 -17.95 32.12
N SER A 39 2.48 -17.98 31.75
CA SER A 39 3.25 -16.76 31.57
C SER A 39 2.42 -15.78 30.74
N GLU A 40 2.01 -14.67 31.36
CA GLU A 40 1.14 -13.66 30.73
C GLU A 40 1.80 -13.03 29.49
N VAL A 41 3.10 -13.31 29.28
CA VAL A 41 3.90 -12.80 28.18
C VAL A 41 4.54 -13.95 27.41
N ILE A 42 4.39 -13.95 26.10
CA ILE A 42 5.12 -14.84 25.19
C ILE A 42 5.97 -14.05 24.20
N ASP A 43 7.02 -14.69 23.70
CA ASP A 43 7.89 -14.12 22.67
C ASP A 43 7.43 -14.57 21.30
N ILE A 44 6.84 -13.66 20.53
CA ILE A 44 6.53 -13.87 19.11
C ILE A 44 7.70 -13.34 18.28
N ARG A 45 8.22 -14.15 17.37
CA ARG A 45 9.36 -13.78 16.52
C ARG A 45 9.14 -14.16 15.07
N GLY A 46 9.95 -13.63 14.18
CA GLY A 46 9.93 -14.07 12.79
C GLY A 46 10.83 -13.25 11.91
N GLN A 47 10.75 -13.52 10.61
CA GLN A 47 11.52 -12.84 9.58
C GLN A 47 10.61 -12.38 8.44
N LEU A 48 10.82 -11.15 7.99
CA LEU A 48 10.17 -10.55 6.85
C LEU A 48 11.19 -10.42 5.71
N ILE A 49 10.88 -11.05 4.59
CA ILE A 49 11.69 -10.94 3.36
C ILE A 49 10.84 -10.43 2.21
N ASN A 50 11.50 -9.83 1.25
CA ASN A 50 10.90 -9.43 0.00
C ASN A 50 10.72 -10.66 -0.92
N VAL A 51 9.53 -10.82 -1.53
CA VAL A 51 9.24 -11.94 -2.44
C VAL A 51 10.18 -12.02 -3.65
N PHE A 52 10.63 -10.87 -4.16
CA PHE A 52 11.37 -10.74 -5.42
C PHE A 52 12.88 -10.71 -5.25
N THR A 53 13.36 -10.12 -4.15
CA THR A 53 14.81 -9.91 -3.94
C THR A 53 15.37 -10.83 -2.87
N ASP A 54 14.51 -11.52 -2.11
CA ASP A 54 14.84 -12.24 -0.88
C ASP A 54 15.62 -11.39 0.15
N MET A 55 15.66 -10.07 -0.04
CA MET A 55 16.28 -9.15 0.88
C MET A 55 15.38 -8.94 2.10
N PRO A 56 15.97 -8.71 3.29
CA PRO A 56 15.18 -8.43 4.48
C PRO A 56 14.40 -7.12 4.40
N VAL A 57 13.19 -7.12 4.97
CA VAL A 57 12.35 -5.92 5.07
C VAL A 57 12.53 -5.27 6.43
N LYS A 58 13.21 -4.12 6.45
CA LYS A 58 13.43 -3.28 7.64
C LYS A 58 12.25 -2.35 7.90
N ASP A 59 12.00 -2.00 9.17
CA ASP A 59 11.04 -1.00 9.63
C ASP A 59 9.58 -1.30 9.24
N ALA A 60 9.23 -2.56 8.97
CA ALA A 60 7.83 -2.96 8.80
C ALA A 60 7.16 -3.09 10.17
N THR A 61 5.93 -2.60 10.28
CA THR A 61 5.11 -2.78 11.49
C THR A 61 4.44 -4.13 11.45
N VAL A 62 4.71 -4.96 12.46
CA VAL A 62 4.10 -6.28 12.65
C VAL A 62 3.20 -6.20 13.87
N SER A 63 1.89 -6.38 13.66
CA SER A 63 0.87 -6.31 14.71
C SER A 63 0.17 -7.65 14.87
N PHE A 64 -0.02 -8.07 16.12
CA PHE A 64 -0.77 -9.24 16.56
C PHE A 64 -1.83 -8.74 17.55
N GLY A 65 -3.12 -8.99 17.33
CA GLY A 65 -4.16 -8.65 18.32
C GLY A 65 -4.15 -7.19 18.82
N GLY A 66 -3.61 -6.25 18.03
CA GLY A 66 -3.44 -4.84 18.39
C GLY A 66 -2.11 -4.47 19.07
N GLN A 67 -1.25 -5.42 19.42
CA GLN A 67 0.11 -5.19 19.92
C GLN A 67 1.10 -5.27 18.76
N ALA A 68 2.05 -4.34 18.69
CA ALA A 68 2.94 -4.22 17.54
C ALA A 68 4.41 -4.07 17.88
N THR A 69 5.26 -4.50 16.94
CA THR A 69 6.71 -4.28 16.93
C THR A 69 7.17 -3.86 15.53
N LEU A 70 8.43 -3.48 15.39
CA LEU A 70 9.07 -3.19 14.11
C LEU A 70 10.08 -4.27 13.75
N SER A 71 10.22 -4.56 12.46
CA SER A 71 11.32 -5.38 11.96
C SER A 71 12.63 -4.60 11.93
N ASP A 72 13.73 -5.29 12.26
CA ASP A 72 15.08 -4.75 12.25
C ASP A 72 15.74 -4.79 10.87
N SER A 73 17.01 -4.41 10.78
CA SER A 73 17.77 -4.38 9.51
C SER A 73 18.01 -5.76 8.89
N SER A 74 17.87 -6.84 9.67
CA SER A 74 17.92 -8.22 9.18
C SER A 74 16.53 -8.77 8.82
N GLY A 75 15.50 -7.90 8.84
CA GLY A 75 14.10 -8.25 8.65
C GLY A 75 13.51 -9.09 9.79
N GLY A 76 14.30 -9.32 10.83
CA GLY A 76 13.87 -10.03 12.02
C GLY A 76 12.98 -9.14 12.89
N TYR A 77 12.06 -9.74 13.63
CA TYR A 77 11.31 -9.03 14.66
C TYR A 77 11.15 -9.90 15.89
N LEU A 78 10.99 -9.23 17.05
CA LEU A 78 10.63 -9.84 18.32
C LEU A 78 9.57 -8.96 18.98
N LEU A 79 8.45 -9.56 19.32
CA LEU A 79 7.36 -8.95 20.07
C LEU A 79 7.21 -9.69 21.40
N LYS A 80 7.32 -8.94 22.50
CA LYS A 80 6.86 -9.39 23.82
C LYS A 80 5.35 -9.21 23.85
N TYR A 81 4.62 -10.31 23.68
CA TYR A 81 3.17 -10.30 23.52
C TYR A 81 2.46 -10.65 24.82
N PHE A 82 1.55 -9.80 25.28
CA PHE A 82 0.69 -10.10 26.43
C PHE A 82 -0.51 -10.92 25.98
N LEU A 83 -0.68 -12.13 26.55
CA LEU A 83 -1.79 -13.02 26.22
C LEU A 83 -3.12 -12.44 26.72
N GLY A 84 -4.06 -12.24 25.81
CA GLY A 84 -5.46 -11.95 26.14
C GLY A 84 -6.25 -13.23 26.41
N LEU A 85 -7.57 -13.07 26.60
CA LEU A 85 -8.46 -14.20 26.85
C LEU A 85 -8.59 -15.09 25.61
N ASP A 86 -8.68 -14.52 24.43
CA ASP A 86 -8.93 -15.27 23.18
C ASP A 86 -7.76 -16.23 22.88
N GLU A 87 -6.53 -15.78 23.13
CA GLU A 87 -5.31 -16.56 22.96
C GLU A 87 -5.19 -17.70 23.96
N GLN A 88 -5.62 -17.48 25.20
CA GLN A 88 -5.68 -18.53 26.23
C GLN A 88 -6.66 -19.65 25.85
N TYR A 89 -7.66 -19.34 25.01
CA TYR A 89 -8.62 -20.31 24.47
C TYR A 89 -8.26 -20.80 23.06
N ASN A 90 -7.01 -20.62 22.62
CA ASN A 90 -6.51 -21.05 21.31
C ASN A 90 -7.32 -20.50 20.13
N GLN A 91 -7.83 -19.28 20.24
CA GLN A 91 -8.50 -18.62 19.11
C GLN A 91 -7.49 -17.99 18.16
N ASP A 92 -7.90 -17.86 16.89
CA ASP A 92 -7.15 -17.13 15.88
C ASP A 92 -7.11 -15.65 16.23
N ILE A 93 -5.91 -15.08 16.20
CA ILE A 93 -5.74 -13.64 16.35
C ILE A 93 -5.41 -12.98 15.02
N PRO A 94 -5.93 -11.77 14.76
CA PRO A 94 -5.58 -11.03 13.56
C PRO A 94 -4.11 -10.62 13.60
N VAL A 95 -3.46 -10.75 12.45
CA VAL A 95 -2.09 -10.31 12.20
C VAL A 95 -2.09 -9.34 11.05
N HIS A 96 -1.49 -8.18 11.27
CA HIS A 96 -1.37 -7.12 10.27
C HIS A 96 0.10 -6.74 10.11
N ILE A 97 0.63 -6.90 8.89
CA ILE A 97 1.99 -6.48 8.55
C ILE A 97 1.91 -5.35 7.52
N THR A 98 2.46 -4.19 7.89
CA THR A 98 2.41 -2.98 7.05
C THR A 98 3.80 -2.38 6.86
N HIS A 99 4.05 -1.86 5.66
CA HIS A 99 5.23 -1.07 5.35
C HIS A 99 4.91 -0.11 4.18
N PRO A 100 5.44 1.13 4.14
CA PRO A 100 5.10 2.10 3.10
C PRO A 100 5.37 1.62 1.66
N LYS A 101 6.39 0.77 1.48
CA LYS A 101 6.81 0.25 0.17
C LYS A 101 6.20 -1.11 -0.22
N TYR A 102 5.57 -1.83 0.70
CA TYR A 102 5.07 -3.18 0.46
C TYR A 102 3.54 -3.23 0.61
N GLU A 103 2.94 -4.25 0.01
CA GLU A 103 1.52 -4.52 0.19
C GLU A 103 1.26 -4.89 1.64
N THR A 104 0.09 -4.51 2.13
CA THR A 104 -0.33 -4.94 3.46
C THR A 104 -0.60 -6.44 3.44
N LEU A 105 -0.03 -7.17 4.38
CA LEU A 105 -0.35 -8.57 4.59
C LEU A 105 -1.25 -8.69 5.82
N ASP A 106 -2.49 -9.10 5.57
CA ASP A 106 -3.49 -9.40 6.58
C ASP A 106 -3.69 -10.91 6.67
N THR A 107 -3.52 -11.47 7.86
CA THR A 107 -3.70 -12.91 8.12
C THR A 107 -4.19 -13.14 9.54
N SER A 108 -4.33 -14.39 9.95
CA SER A 108 -4.65 -14.75 11.33
C SER A 108 -3.90 -16.00 11.75
N MET A 109 -3.59 -16.13 13.04
CA MET A 109 -2.97 -17.34 13.56
C MET A 109 -3.27 -17.58 15.03
N VAL A 110 -3.25 -18.84 15.45
CA VAL A 110 -3.25 -19.24 16.85
C VAL A 110 -1.82 -19.14 17.40
N ILE A 111 -1.55 -18.19 18.31
CA ILE A 111 -0.20 -17.94 18.82
C ILE A 111 0.19 -18.75 20.06
N PHE A 112 -0.80 -19.26 20.80
CA PHE A 112 -0.62 -20.04 22.02
C PHE A 112 -1.31 -21.41 21.85
N PRO A 113 -0.71 -22.53 22.31
CA PRO A 113 0.55 -22.63 23.06
C PRO A 113 1.83 -22.71 22.22
N SER A 114 1.75 -22.74 20.89
CA SER A 114 2.91 -23.08 20.03
C SER A 114 3.13 -22.21 18.79
N GLY A 115 2.23 -21.28 18.47
CA GLY A 115 2.34 -20.41 17.28
C GLY A 115 3.11 -19.12 17.53
N ASN A 116 4.32 -19.20 18.07
CA ASN A 116 5.10 -18.00 18.41
C ASN A 116 6.14 -17.61 17.34
N VAL A 117 6.06 -18.21 16.14
CA VAL A 117 6.93 -17.88 15.01
C VAL A 117 6.10 -17.62 13.74
N LEU A 118 6.25 -16.45 13.13
CA LEU A 118 5.65 -16.12 11.84
C LEU A 118 6.68 -15.50 10.90
N ASN A 119 7.05 -16.25 9.86
CA ASN A 119 7.82 -15.72 8.75
C ASN A 119 6.87 -15.31 7.64
N ALA A 120 7.12 -14.15 7.03
CA ALA A 120 6.30 -13.66 5.93
C ALA A 120 7.15 -13.16 4.78
N ARG A 121 6.60 -13.28 3.57
CA ARG A 121 7.18 -12.71 2.36
C ARG A 121 6.28 -11.57 1.90
N LEU A 122 6.84 -10.38 1.75
CA LEU A 122 6.11 -9.19 1.38
C LEU A 122 6.33 -8.85 -0.10
N VAL A 123 5.25 -8.49 -0.78
CA VAL A 123 5.22 -8.06 -2.18
C VAL A 123 5.38 -6.54 -2.22
N TYR A 124 6.25 -6.03 -3.10
CA TYR A 124 6.36 -4.59 -3.31
C TYR A 124 5.01 -4.03 -3.79
N ALA A 125 4.67 -2.81 -3.38
CA ALA A 125 3.36 -2.27 -3.67
C ALA A 125 3.33 -1.17 -4.73
N ALA A 126 4.47 -0.81 -5.34
CA ALA A 126 4.51 0.22 -6.37
C ALA A 126 5.72 0.05 -7.31
N PRO A 127 5.57 0.38 -8.59
CA PRO A 127 6.70 0.57 -9.50
C PRO A 127 7.59 1.73 -9.05
N ILE A 128 8.87 1.71 -9.37
CA ILE A 128 9.88 2.72 -9.05
C ILE A 128 10.27 3.48 -10.31
N ILE A 129 10.16 4.81 -10.29
CA ILE A 129 10.67 5.64 -11.38
C ILE A 129 12.17 5.86 -11.18
N LEU A 130 12.98 5.38 -12.13
CA LEU A 130 14.43 5.49 -12.11
C LEU A 130 14.92 6.79 -12.76
N ALA A 131 14.23 7.23 -13.81
CA ALA A 131 14.56 8.45 -14.52
C ALA A 131 13.34 9.04 -15.23
N GLY A 132 13.33 10.35 -15.38
CA GLY A 132 12.40 11.09 -16.24
C GLY A 132 13.15 12.14 -17.03
N HIS A 133 12.87 12.25 -18.32
CA HIS A 133 13.52 13.20 -19.22
C HIS A 133 12.50 13.85 -20.15
N ILE A 134 12.71 15.12 -20.44
CA ILE A 134 11.97 15.86 -21.46
C ILE A 134 12.96 16.39 -22.47
N GLU A 135 12.65 16.17 -23.74
CA GLU A 135 13.44 16.72 -24.82
C GLU A 135 13.18 18.23 -24.91
N ASN A 136 14.24 19.01 -25.00
CA ASN A 136 14.12 20.47 -25.11
C ASN A 136 13.58 20.92 -26.48
N ASP A 137 13.43 20.02 -27.44
CA ASP A 137 12.82 20.32 -28.74
C ASP A 137 11.31 20.48 -28.57
N THR A 138 10.91 21.74 -28.45
CA THR A 138 9.50 22.13 -28.48
C THR A 138 9.06 22.19 -29.93
N ILE A 139 8.16 21.29 -30.33
CA ILE A 139 7.60 21.27 -31.68
C ILE A 139 6.33 22.11 -31.66
N CYS A 140 6.41 23.31 -32.23
CA CYS A 140 5.25 24.14 -32.50
C CYS A 140 4.91 24.00 -34.00
N PRO A 141 3.77 23.39 -34.38
CA PRO A 141 3.43 23.06 -35.77
C PRO A 141 3.34 24.28 -36.69
N ASP A 142 3.10 25.46 -36.12
CA ASP A 142 3.07 26.73 -36.83
C ASP A 142 3.80 27.81 -36.00
N PRO A 143 4.97 28.30 -36.43
CA PRO A 143 5.67 29.38 -35.73
C PRO A 143 4.89 30.71 -35.76
N GLU A 144 3.92 30.87 -36.65
CA GLU A 144 3.00 32.02 -36.70
C GLU A 144 1.71 31.79 -35.88
N ASN A 145 1.43 30.54 -35.48
CA ASN A 145 0.27 30.13 -34.66
C ASN A 145 0.70 29.16 -33.55
N ILE A 146 1.27 29.72 -32.49
CA ILE A 146 1.86 29.02 -31.34
C ILE A 146 0.80 28.41 -30.38
N PHE A 147 -0.41 28.15 -30.87
CA PHE A 147 -1.57 27.77 -30.04
C PHE A 147 -1.46 26.39 -29.41
N SER A 148 -0.61 25.53 -29.96
CA SER A 148 -0.34 24.20 -29.43
C SER A 148 1.11 23.85 -29.73
N CYS A 149 1.92 23.66 -28.70
CA CYS A 149 3.25 23.08 -28.85
C CYS A 149 3.28 21.73 -28.15
N THR A 150 4.00 20.77 -28.71
CA THR A 150 4.23 19.49 -28.06
C THR A 150 5.66 19.38 -27.60
N VAL A 151 5.85 18.68 -26.49
CA VAL A 151 7.16 18.32 -25.96
C VAL A 151 7.21 16.82 -25.76
N THR A 152 8.26 16.18 -26.25
CA THR A 152 8.49 14.76 -26.03
C THR A 152 9.00 14.53 -24.62
N ALA A 153 8.41 13.55 -23.96
CA ALA A 153 8.78 13.16 -22.61
C ALA A 153 9.00 11.66 -22.52
N SER A 154 9.94 11.24 -21.70
CA SER A 154 10.31 9.85 -21.49
C SER A 154 10.52 9.56 -20.01
N ALA A 155 10.24 8.31 -19.62
CA ALA A 155 10.52 7.80 -18.28
C ALA A 155 11.08 6.39 -18.35
N VAL A 156 11.93 6.06 -17.37
CA VAL A 156 12.38 4.70 -17.11
C VAL A 156 11.78 4.26 -15.80
N VAL A 157 11.00 3.19 -15.83
CA VAL A 157 10.28 2.66 -14.68
C VAL A 157 10.69 1.22 -14.46
N PHE A 158 11.00 0.90 -13.21
CA PHE A 158 11.36 -0.42 -12.75
C PHE A 158 10.24 -0.99 -11.87
N ASP A 159 9.87 -2.23 -12.09
CA ASP A 159 8.95 -2.95 -11.22
C ASP A 159 9.54 -4.31 -10.83
N TYR A 160 9.54 -4.61 -9.53
CA TYR A 160 9.99 -5.91 -9.03
C TYR A 160 9.10 -7.06 -9.54
N GLN A 161 7.81 -6.80 -9.82
CA GLN A 161 6.85 -7.75 -10.38
C GLN A 161 7.06 -8.01 -11.88
N GLY A 162 7.89 -7.21 -12.53
CA GLY A 162 8.17 -7.28 -13.95
C GLY A 162 7.54 -6.12 -14.71
N GLU A 163 8.17 -5.73 -15.80
CA GLU A 163 7.69 -4.61 -16.62
C GLU A 163 6.25 -4.77 -17.13
N SER A 164 5.80 -6.01 -17.31
CA SER A 164 4.45 -6.31 -17.75
C SER A 164 3.39 -5.97 -16.71
N ASP A 165 3.78 -5.70 -15.46
CA ASP A 165 2.86 -5.33 -14.38
C ASP A 165 2.63 -3.82 -14.26
N ILE A 166 3.43 -3.03 -14.98
CA ILE A 166 3.24 -1.58 -15.08
C ILE A 166 2.03 -1.33 -15.98
N ASP A 167 1.00 -0.67 -15.43
CA ASP A 167 -0.25 -0.39 -16.14
C ASP A 167 -0.15 0.92 -16.92
N SER A 168 0.23 1.99 -16.22
CA SER A 168 0.24 3.33 -16.79
C SER A 168 1.33 4.20 -16.16
N VAL A 169 1.89 5.08 -17.00
CA VAL A 169 2.85 6.09 -16.56
C VAL A 169 2.35 7.44 -17.04
N PHE A 170 2.23 8.38 -16.13
CA PHE A 170 1.83 9.76 -16.39
C PHE A 170 3.01 10.68 -16.17
N ILE A 171 3.05 11.74 -16.97
CA ILE A 171 3.99 12.84 -16.78
C ILE A 171 3.23 14.14 -16.69
N GLU A 172 3.70 15.03 -15.82
CA GLU A 172 3.16 16.35 -15.60
C GLU A 172 4.21 17.40 -15.97
N GLY A 173 3.86 18.25 -16.94
CA GLY A 173 4.58 19.46 -17.32
C GLY A 173 3.98 20.70 -16.71
N ARG A 174 4.84 21.64 -16.32
CA ARG A 174 4.42 22.96 -15.81
C ARG A 174 5.07 24.06 -16.62
N TYR A 175 4.29 25.06 -17.00
CA TYR A 175 4.80 26.26 -17.65
C TYR A 175 4.18 27.52 -17.04
N LEU A 176 4.89 28.64 -17.18
CA LEU A 176 4.35 29.95 -16.83
C LEU A 176 3.63 30.53 -18.04
N ASP A 177 2.33 30.77 -17.92
CA ASP A 177 1.57 31.60 -18.84
C ASP A 177 1.85 33.07 -18.52
N ASP A 178 2.71 33.70 -19.32
CA ASP A 178 3.13 35.10 -19.16
C ASP A 178 1.95 36.07 -19.28
N GLY A 179 0.97 35.72 -20.12
CA GLY A 179 -0.24 36.52 -20.32
C GLY A 179 -1.10 36.67 -19.06
N ASN A 180 -1.16 35.62 -18.26
CA ASN A 180 -1.96 35.58 -17.04
C ASN A 180 -1.11 35.51 -15.75
N HIS A 181 0.22 35.54 -15.87
CA HIS A 181 1.18 35.30 -14.79
C HIS A 181 0.84 34.06 -13.95
N LYS A 182 0.38 32.99 -14.62
CA LYS A 182 -0.16 31.80 -13.97
C LYS A 182 0.67 30.57 -14.33
N VAL A 183 1.02 29.77 -13.34
CA VAL A 183 1.57 28.43 -13.60
C VAL A 183 0.42 27.54 -14.08
N VAL A 184 0.56 27.02 -15.29
CA VAL A 184 -0.35 26.05 -15.86
C VAL A 184 0.32 24.68 -15.80
N THR A 185 -0.46 23.71 -15.31
CA THR A 185 -0.05 22.32 -15.18
C THR A 185 -0.79 21.50 -16.21
N GLN A 186 -0.07 20.64 -16.91
CA GLN A 186 -0.64 19.70 -17.85
C GLN A 186 -0.07 18.32 -17.64
N SER A 187 -0.94 17.32 -17.60
CA SER A 187 -0.56 15.92 -17.50
C SER A 187 -1.00 15.14 -18.72
N THR A 188 -0.21 14.13 -19.08
CA THR A 188 -0.55 13.16 -20.12
C THR A 188 -0.04 11.79 -19.72
N GLN A 189 -0.66 10.75 -20.26
CA GLN A 189 -0.13 9.40 -20.18
C GLN A 189 0.96 9.23 -21.24
N ILE A 190 2.09 8.66 -20.85
CA ILE A 190 3.14 8.21 -21.75
C ILE A 190 3.06 6.69 -21.91
N TYR A 191 3.43 6.20 -23.08
CA TYR A 191 3.15 4.85 -23.50
C TYR A 191 4.43 4.01 -23.50
N TYR A 192 4.26 2.73 -23.19
CA TYR A 192 5.34 1.75 -23.25
C TYR A 192 5.99 1.75 -24.63
N THR A 193 7.30 1.95 -24.69
CA THR A 193 8.08 1.91 -25.93
C THR A 193 8.98 0.70 -26.03
N GLY A 194 9.34 0.08 -24.90
CA GLY A 194 10.05 -1.17 -24.91
C GLY A 194 10.68 -1.53 -23.58
N ALA A 195 11.01 -2.82 -23.48
CA ALA A 195 11.75 -3.41 -22.40
C ALA A 195 13.21 -2.98 -22.45
N ILE A 196 13.75 -2.57 -21.30
CA ILE A 196 15.18 -2.50 -21.08
C ILE A 196 15.65 -3.87 -20.58
N ASP A 197 14.90 -4.45 -19.64
CA ASP A 197 15.04 -5.82 -19.15
C ASP A 197 13.68 -6.34 -18.64
N GLY A 198 13.62 -7.56 -18.08
CA GLY A 198 12.36 -8.16 -17.63
C GLY A 198 11.66 -7.45 -16.46
N GLN A 199 12.26 -6.43 -15.87
CA GLN A 199 11.73 -5.63 -14.75
C GLN A 199 11.70 -4.13 -15.05
N THR A 200 12.46 -3.67 -16.04
CA THR A 200 12.63 -2.26 -16.37
C THR A 200 12.11 -1.98 -17.76
N ALA A 201 11.20 -1.01 -17.86
CA ALA A 201 10.64 -0.56 -19.12
C ALA A 201 10.85 0.94 -19.35
N ARG A 202 10.88 1.30 -20.64
CA ARG A 202 10.87 2.68 -21.10
C ARG A 202 9.46 3.06 -21.55
N PHE A 203 9.08 4.29 -21.20
CA PHE A 203 7.82 4.90 -21.60
C PHE A 203 8.12 6.24 -22.26
N GLU A 204 7.42 6.56 -23.35
CA GLU A 204 7.56 7.83 -24.06
C GLU A 204 6.20 8.34 -24.55
N GLY A 205 6.07 9.65 -24.66
CA GLY A 205 4.87 10.28 -25.20
C GLY A 205 5.05 11.78 -25.34
N GLN A 206 3.96 12.48 -25.69
CA GLN A 206 3.99 13.90 -25.95
C GLN A 206 3.04 14.65 -25.01
N ILE A 207 3.54 15.74 -24.41
CA ILE A 207 2.76 16.65 -23.57
C ILE A 207 2.31 17.84 -24.44
N PRO A 208 1.00 18.07 -24.64
CA PRO A 208 0.51 19.08 -25.57
C PRO A 208 0.22 20.43 -24.91
N PHE A 209 1.19 21.33 -24.79
CA PHE A 209 1.00 22.65 -24.19
C PHE A 209 0.09 23.57 -25.03
N TYR A 210 -0.97 24.11 -24.42
CA TYR A 210 -1.86 25.08 -25.05
C TYR A 210 -1.55 26.49 -24.55
N ILE A 211 -1.05 27.35 -25.43
CA ILE A 211 -0.74 28.73 -25.07
C ILE A 211 -1.96 29.60 -25.41
N PRO A 212 -2.69 30.15 -24.41
CA PRO A 212 -3.78 31.05 -24.71
C PRO A 212 -3.24 32.34 -25.34
N THR A 213 -3.80 32.76 -26.48
CA THR A 213 -3.53 34.10 -27.00
C THR A 213 -4.04 35.15 -26.04
N VAL A 214 -3.13 35.98 -25.55
CA VAL A 214 -3.49 37.30 -25.03
C VAL A 214 -3.75 38.18 -26.24
N GLY A 215 -4.95 38.74 -26.34
CA GLY A 215 -5.32 39.61 -27.45
C GLY A 215 -4.42 40.84 -27.51
N GLY A 216 -3.59 40.94 -28.55
CA GLY A 216 -2.87 42.16 -28.89
C GLY A 216 -1.40 41.93 -29.23
N SER A 217 -1.06 42.16 -30.50
CA SER A 217 0.30 42.42 -31.01
C SER A 217 1.42 41.45 -30.62
N GLY A 218 1.58 40.37 -31.39
CA GLY A 218 2.88 39.97 -31.97
C GLY A 218 4.10 39.72 -31.07
N GLU A 219 3.96 39.71 -29.75
CA GLU A 219 5.06 39.39 -28.84
C GLU A 219 5.10 37.87 -28.61
N SER A 220 6.24 37.27 -28.94
CA SER A 220 6.51 35.86 -28.71
C SER A 220 6.51 35.59 -27.21
N ILE A 221 5.45 34.95 -26.71
CA ILE A 221 5.40 34.46 -25.32
C ILE A 221 6.43 33.34 -25.22
N GLY A 222 7.54 33.60 -24.54
CA GLY A 222 8.50 32.56 -24.18
C GLY A 222 7.86 31.64 -23.15
N VAL A 223 7.53 30.41 -23.54
CA VAL A 223 7.14 29.38 -22.57
C VAL A 223 8.41 28.94 -21.86
N LEU A 224 8.63 29.48 -20.66
CA LEU A 224 9.64 28.94 -19.76
C LEU A 224 9.06 27.64 -19.17
N ILE A 225 9.40 26.51 -19.77
CA ILE A 225 9.14 25.22 -19.15
C ILE A 225 10.15 25.12 -18.01
N ASN A 226 9.67 25.32 -16.78
CA ASN A 226 10.50 25.05 -15.61
C ASN A 226 10.79 23.54 -15.63
N ASN A 227 12.06 23.14 -15.56
CA ASN A 227 12.52 21.73 -15.59
C ASN A 227 11.95 20.83 -14.46
N LEU A 228 10.98 21.34 -13.70
CA LEU A 228 10.20 20.64 -12.70
C LEU A 228 9.08 19.83 -13.37
N PHE A 229 9.37 18.54 -13.55
CA PHE A 229 8.41 17.56 -14.06
C PHE A 229 8.13 16.49 -13.03
N PHE A 230 6.87 16.06 -12.98
CA PHE A 230 6.44 14.98 -12.10
C PHE A 230 6.14 13.77 -12.96
N VAL A 231 6.81 12.65 -12.70
CA VAL A 231 6.44 11.37 -13.27
C VAL A 231 5.66 10.59 -12.21
N ARG A 232 4.58 9.96 -12.64
CA ARG A 232 3.75 9.06 -11.84
C ARG A 232 3.65 7.72 -12.54
N ALA A 233 3.96 6.63 -11.86
CA ALA A 233 3.72 5.28 -12.38
C ALA A 233 2.71 4.54 -11.51
N VAL A 234 1.85 3.76 -12.16
CA VAL A 234 0.78 2.97 -11.54
C VAL A 234 0.90 1.53 -12.03
N ASP A 235 0.84 0.59 -11.10
CA ASP A 235 0.75 -0.85 -11.43
C ASP A 235 -0.67 -1.25 -11.82
N LYS A 236 -0.84 -2.48 -12.31
CA LYS A 236 -2.15 -3.04 -12.68
C LYS A 236 -3.08 -3.30 -11.50
N SER A 237 -2.56 -3.30 -10.27
CA SER A 237 -3.40 -3.38 -9.08
C SER A 237 -4.13 -2.04 -8.82
N GLY A 238 -3.58 -0.93 -9.32
CA GLY A 238 -4.14 0.41 -9.20
C GLY A 238 -3.99 1.02 -7.81
N PHE A 239 -3.23 0.38 -6.91
CA PHE A 239 -3.26 0.73 -5.49
C PHE A 239 -2.19 1.72 -5.04
N ARG A 240 -1.04 1.88 -5.73
CA ARG A 240 -0.03 2.87 -5.31
C ARG A 240 0.73 3.52 -6.46
N GLU A 241 1.20 4.73 -6.16
CA GLU A 241 1.84 5.65 -7.10
C GLU A 241 3.26 5.97 -6.63
N SER A 242 4.23 5.92 -7.54
CA SER A 242 5.55 6.51 -7.29
C SER A 242 5.66 7.89 -7.93
N PHE A 243 6.49 8.75 -7.32
CA PHE A 243 6.71 10.12 -7.80
C PHE A 243 8.19 10.37 -8.00
N PHE A 244 8.54 10.94 -9.16
CA PHE A 244 9.87 11.47 -9.42
C PHE A 244 9.76 12.95 -9.80
N VAL A 245 10.64 13.77 -9.26
CA VAL A 245 10.75 15.20 -9.57
C VAL A 245 12.15 15.46 -10.12
N ASN A 246 12.24 15.88 -11.38
CA ASN A 246 13.50 16.39 -11.92
C ASN A 246 13.67 17.86 -11.51
N GLY A 247 14.89 18.28 -11.19
CA GLY A 247 15.23 19.64 -10.74
C GLY A 247 16.20 20.31 -11.70
#